data_AF-A0A956JVY4-F1
#
_entry.id   AF-A0A956JVY4-F1
#
_cell.length_a   1.000
_cell.length_b   1.000
_cell.length_c   1.000
_cell.angle_alpha   90.00
_cell.angle_beta   90.00
_cell.angle_gamma   90.00
#
_symmetry.space_group_name_H-M   'P 1'
#
loop_
_entity.id
_entity.type
_entity.pdbx_description
1 polymer ?
#
loop_
_entity_poly.entity_id
_entity_poly.type
_entity_poly.pdbx_seq_one_letter_code
_entity_poly.pdbx_strand_id
1 'polypeptide(L)' 'MQCFRCQTENVDGARFCGQCGAHFGTAPPLAPSSAPTMVPPSMAPGASPAGASMPPQVRYTDPTRQI' A
#
# COMPACT_ATOMS: atom_id res chain seq x y z
N MET A 1 31.94 4.98 -13.39
CA MET A 1 31.35 6.17 -12.71
C MET A 1 30.90 5.89 -11.28
N GLN A 2 31.11 6.81 -10.32
CA GLN A 2 30.72 6.62 -8.91
C GLN A 2 29.37 7.27 -8.57
N CYS A 3 28.51 6.57 -7.83
CA CYS A 3 27.22 7.10 -7.38
C CYS A 3 27.35 8.19 -6.31
N PHE A 4 26.75 9.36 -6.55
CA PHE A 4 26.75 10.45 -5.56
C PHE A 4 25.92 10.16 -4.30
N ARG A 5 24.97 9.21 -4.35
CA ARG A 5 24.11 8.85 -3.20
C ARG A 5 24.74 7.80 -2.30
N CYS A 6 25.24 6.71 -2.87
CA CYS A 6 25.72 5.55 -2.10
C CYS A 6 27.18 5.18 -2.37
N GLN A 7 27.91 5.96 -3.19
CA GLN A 7 29.34 5.80 -3.50
C GLN A 7 29.72 4.48 -4.18
N THR A 8 28.74 3.67 -4.59
CA THR A 8 28.97 2.46 -5.38
C THR A 8 29.56 2.80 -6.74
N GLU A 9 30.58 2.04 -7.14
CA GLU A 9 31.13 2.08 -8.48
C GLU A 9 30.16 1.41 -9.48
N ASN A 10 29.84 2.13 -10.55
CA ASN A 10 28.94 1.67 -11.61
C ASN A 10 29.65 1.76 -12.95
N VAL A 11 29.21 0.93 -13.90
CA VAL A 11 29.69 0.94 -15.29
C VAL A 11 29.45 2.31 -15.92
N ASP A 12 30.40 2.78 -16.74
CA ASP A 12 30.25 4.04 -17.43
C ASP A 12 29.10 3.99 -18.45
N GLY A 13 28.27 5.03 -18.48
CA GLY A 13 27.04 5.06 -19.27
C GLY A 13 25.80 4.48 -18.58
N ALA A 14 25.91 4.00 -17.33
CA ALA A 14 24.75 3.61 -16.54
C ALA A 14 23.79 4.78 -16.33
N ARG A 15 22.50 4.58 -16.63
CA ARG A 15 21.45 5.59 -16.41
C ARG A 15 21.06 5.70 -14.94
N PHE A 16 21.10 4.57 -14.21
CA PHE A 16 20.73 4.45 -12.80
C PHE A 16 21.79 3.65 -12.02
N CYS A 17 21.87 3.87 -10.72
CA CYS A 17 22.74 3.12 -9.82
C CYS A 17 22.19 1.72 -9.55
N GLY A 18 23.01 0.69 -9.77
CA GLY A 18 22.62 -0.72 -9.54
C GLY A 18 22.49 -1.13 -8.07
N GLN A 19 22.80 -0.23 -7.11
CA GLN A 19 22.62 -0.49 -5.68
C GLN A 19 21.47 0.32 -5.08
N CYS A 20 21.46 1.64 -5.27
CA CYS A 20 20.45 2.51 -4.64
C CYS A 20 19.39 3.07 -5.61
N GLY A 21 19.49 2.77 -6.92
CA GLY A 21 18.55 3.23 -7.94
C GLY A 21 18.65 4.72 -8.31
N ALA A 22 19.64 5.46 -7.79
CA ALA A 22 19.84 6.88 -8.11
C ALA A 22 20.08 7.10 -9.61
N HIS A 23 19.42 8.07 -10.22
CA HIS A 23 19.68 8.45 -11.60
C HIS A 23 20.99 9.26 -11.71
N PHE A 24 21.82 8.96 -12.72
CA PHE A 24 23.14 9.59 -12.89
C PHE A 24 23.13 10.93 -13.66
N GLY A 25 21.95 11.38 -14.12
CA GLY A 25 21.75 12.68 -14.79
C GLY A 25 20.99 12.49 -16.11
N THR A 26 20.33 13.48 -16.68
CA THR A 26 20.07 14.88 -16.35
C THR A 26 18.69 15.00 -15.70
N ALA A 27 18.47 16.01 -14.86
CA ALA A 27 17.09 16.38 -14.55
C ALA A 27 16.38 16.61 -15.89
N PRO A 28 15.24 15.96 -16.20
CA PRO A 28 14.45 16.37 -17.35
C PRO A 28 14.20 17.88 -17.23
N PRO A 29 14.09 18.62 -18.35
CA PRO A 29 13.68 20.02 -18.28
C PRO A 29 12.46 20.07 -17.38
N LEU A 30 12.45 20.99 -16.41
CA LEU A 30 11.42 21.15 -15.38
C LEU A 30 10.04 21.18 -16.03
N ALA A 31 9.49 20.01 -16.34
CA ALA A 31 8.10 19.89 -16.69
C ALA A 31 7.41 20.27 -15.38
N PRO A 32 6.51 21.28 -15.38
CA PRO A 32 5.70 21.51 -14.21
C PRO A 32 5.08 20.17 -13.85
N SER A 33 5.34 19.71 -12.62
CA SER A 33 4.77 18.49 -12.06
C SER A 33 3.27 18.71 -11.87
N SER A 34 2.54 18.82 -12.97
CA SER A 34 1.12 18.58 -13.05
C SER A 34 0.94 17.07 -13.01
N ALA A 35 1.37 16.43 -11.92
CA ALA A 35 0.82 15.14 -11.57
C ALA A 35 -0.70 15.38 -11.55
N PRO A 36 -1.50 14.69 -12.37
CA PRO A 36 -2.94 14.79 -12.23
C PRO A 36 -3.22 14.38 -10.79
N THR A 37 -3.87 15.27 -10.03
CA THR A 37 -4.46 14.90 -8.75
C THR A 37 -5.41 13.76 -9.08
N MET A 38 -4.94 12.53 -8.86
CA MET A 38 -5.82 11.38 -8.78
C MET A 38 -6.67 11.66 -7.55
N VAL A 39 -7.81 12.32 -7.77
CA VAL A 39 -8.86 12.37 -6.78
C VAL A 39 -9.29 10.91 -6.61
N PRO A 40 -9.05 10.27 -5.45
CA PRO A 40 -9.63 8.96 -5.23
C PRO A 40 -11.15 9.12 -5.40
N PRO A 41 -11.85 8.16 -6.03
CA PRO A 41 -13.30 8.18 -5.94
C PRO A 41 -13.65 8.17 -4.45
N SER A 42 -14.33 9.23 -4.00
CA SER A 42 -14.87 9.35 -2.66
C SER A 42 -15.78 8.15 -2.43
N MET A 43 -15.25 7.11 -1.80
CA MET A 43 -16.03 5.96 -1.38
C MET A 43 -16.98 6.49 -0.29
N ALA A 44 -18.20 6.80 -0.69
CA ALA A 44 -19.30 7.01 0.23
C ALA A 44 -19.36 5.84 1.22
N PRO A 45 -19.60 6.06 2.52
CA PRO A 45 -19.85 4.96 3.43
C PRO A 45 -21.15 4.28 3.00
N GLY A 46 -21.00 3.12 2.36
CA GLY A 46 -22.09 2.20 2.10
C GLY A 46 -22.66 1.77 3.45
N ALA A 47 -23.73 2.43 3.86
CA ALA A 47 -24.62 1.96 4.90
C ALA A 47 -25.02 0.52 4.58
N SER A 48 -24.70 -0.40 5.50
CA SER A 48 -25.32 -1.72 5.52
C SER A 48 -26.34 -1.75 6.67
N PRO A 49 -27.65 -1.65 6.40
CA PRO A 49 -28.65 -2.12 7.33
C PRO A 49 -29.00 -3.56 6.93
N ALA A 50 -28.32 -4.52 7.52
CA ALA A 50 -28.74 -5.92 7.41
C ALA A 50 -28.69 -6.55 8.80
N GLY A 51 -29.83 -6.46 9.47
CA GLY A 51 -30.12 -7.24 10.67
C GLY A 51 -29.95 -8.73 10.35
N ALA A 52 -29.02 -9.37 11.05
CA ALA A 52 -29.09 -10.80 11.28
C ALA A 52 -29.86 -11.00 12.59
N SER A 53 -31.16 -11.26 12.48
CA SER A 53 -31.94 -11.85 13.56
C SER A 53 -31.29 -13.18 13.93
N MET A 54 -30.61 -13.24 15.07
CA MET A 54 -30.14 -14.51 15.63
C MET A 54 -31.35 -15.37 16.01
N PRO A 55 -31.37 -16.68 15.67
CA PRO A 55 -32.36 -17.59 16.25
C PRO A 55 -32.13 -17.71 17.77
N PRO A 56 -33.18 -18.03 18.56
CA PRO A 56 -33.02 -18.19 20.01
C PRO A 56 -32.03 -19.32 20.29
N GLN A 57 -31.03 -19.01 21.09
CA GLN A 57 -30.01 -19.94 21.56
C GLN A 57 -30.73 -21.09 22.29
N VAL A 58 -30.84 -22.25 21.63
CA VAL A 58 -31.24 -23.49 22.32
C VAL A 58 -30.18 -23.80 23.35
N ARG A 59 -30.52 -23.63 24.63
CA ARG A 59 -29.63 -24.00 25.73
C ARG A 59 -29.52 -25.51 25.78
N TYR A 60 -28.42 -26.05 25.28
CA TYR A 60 -28.04 -27.43 25.55
C TYR A 60 -27.69 -27.51 27.05
N THR A 61 -28.54 -28.15 27.84
CA THR A 61 -28.21 -28.46 29.24
C THR A 61 -27.20 -29.59 29.26
N ASP A 62 -26.03 -29.35 29.84
CA ASP A 62 -25.01 -30.36 30.06
C ASP A 62 -25.51 -31.41 31.08
N PRO A 63 -25.64 -32.69 30.71
CA PRO A 63 -26.15 -33.72 31.61
C PRO A 63 -25.19 -34.08 32.75
N THR A 64 -23.94 -33.58 32.73
CA THR A 64 -22.92 -33.89 33.73
C THR A 64 -22.99 -32.99 34.97
N ARG A 65 -23.82 -31.94 34.94
CA ARG A 65 -23.90 -30.94 36.02
C ARG A 65 -24.96 -31.24 37.11
N GLN A 66 -25.42 -32.50 37.23
CA GLN A 66 -26.41 -32.91 38.25
C GLN A 66 -25.92 -34.06 39.15
N ILE A 67 -24.62 -34.16 39.43
CA ILE A 67 -24.08 -35.10 40.43
C ILE A 67 -23.39 -34.31 41.54
#